data_AF-A0A257YHX6-F1
#
_entry.id   AF-A0A257YHX6-F1
#
_cell.length_a   1.000
_cell.length_b   1.000
_cell.length_c   1.000
_cell.angle_alpha   90.00
_cell.angle_beta   90.00
_cell.angle_gamma   90.00
#
_symmetry.space_group_name_H-M   'P 1'
#
loop_
_entity.id
_entity.type
_entity.pdbx_description
1 polymer ?
#
loop_
_entity_poly.entity_id
_entity_poly.type
_entity_poly.pdbx_seq_one_letter_code
_entity_poly.pdbx_strand_id
1 'polypeptide(L)'
;MTRDADSRTSQPPKDYLMSIFAFIPAASHQRRSDGIGFILAEGADEAAARSAAQALVGGPSIAGFIGVLIGAGVPAVAVQGLPVGARSQRIWPLLTRGGGYLDA
;
A
#
# COMPACT_ATOMS: atom_id res chain seq x y z
N MET A 1 26.21 -49.26 2.53
CA MET A 1 24.96 -48.98 3.29
C MET A 1 24.73 -47.48 3.20
N THR A 2 23.80 -47.07 2.34
CA THR A 2 23.42 -45.69 2.10
C THR A 2 22.20 -45.37 2.95
N ARG A 3 22.23 -44.26 3.70
CA ARG A 3 21.17 -43.54 4.46
C ARG A 3 21.91 -42.86 5.64
N ASP A 4 21.82 -41.57 5.92
CA ASP A 4 20.69 -40.68 5.79
C ASP A 4 21.14 -39.28 5.34
N ALA A 5 20.61 -38.84 4.19
CA ALA A 5 20.52 -37.43 3.90
C ALA A 5 19.47 -36.86 4.85
N ASP A 6 19.93 -36.11 5.84
CA ASP A 6 19.14 -35.30 6.76
C ASP A 6 18.26 -34.34 5.94
N SER A 7 17.08 -34.84 5.57
CA SER A 7 16.03 -34.12 4.85
C SER A 7 15.25 -33.26 5.84
N ARG A 8 15.97 -32.45 6.62
CA ARG A 8 15.37 -31.25 7.21
C ARG A 8 15.18 -30.27 6.07
N THR A 9 14.04 -30.43 5.41
CA THR A 9 13.37 -29.37 4.64
C THR A 9 13.44 -28.11 5.49
N SER A 10 14.43 -27.29 5.19
CA SER A 10 14.48 -25.91 5.65
C SER A 10 13.29 -25.27 4.96
N GLN A 11 12.13 -25.30 5.62
CA GLN A 11 11.05 -24.40 5.29
C GLN A 11 11.73 -23.04 5.18
N PRO A 12 11.70 -22.37 4.01
CA PRO A 12 12.23 -21.02 3.94
C PRO A 12 11.56 -20.23 5.08
N PRO A 13 12.29 -19.30 5.73
CA PRO A 13 11.68 -18.47 6.76
C PRO A 13 10.35 -17.99 6.22
N LYS A 14 9.29 -18.01 7.05
CA LYS A 14 8.04 -17.34 6.69
C LYS A 14 8.43 -15.90 6.42
N ASP A 15 8.80 -15.59 5.19
CA ASP A 15 8.67 -14.29 4.60
C ASP A 15 7.24 -13.95 4.97
N TYR A 16 7.07 -13.05 5.92
CA TYR A 16 5.76 -12.51 6.23
C TYR A 16 5.33 -11.92 4.90
N LEU A 17 4.50 -12.65 4.15
CA LEU A 17 4.13 -12.29 2.80
C LEU A 17 3.34 -10.99 2.90
N MET A 18 4.07 -9.90 2.76
CA MET A 18 3.47 -8.59 2.72
C MET A 18 2.62 -8.52 1.46
N SER A 19 1.42 -8.02 1.64
CA SER A 19 0.44 -7.86 0.58
C SER A 19 0.24 -6.39 0.31
N ILE A 20 0.18 -6.04 -0.96
CA ILE A 20 -0.10 -4.67 -1.38
C ILE A 20 -1.61 -4.54 -1.57
N PHE A 21 -2.21 -3.49 -1.04
CA PHE A 21 -3.61 -3.18 -1.21
C PHE A 21 -3.77 -1.79 -1.83
N ALA A 22 -4.71 -1.66 -2.76
CA ALA A 22 -5.24 -0.37 -3.20
C ALA A 22 -6.51 -0.04 -2.42
N PHE A 23 -6.58 1.19 -1.90
CA PHE A 23 -7.78 1.74 -1.28
C PHE A 23 -8.40 2.76 -2.22
N ILE A 24 -9.66 2.53 -2.60
CA ILE A 24 -10.44 3.40 -3.48
C ILE A 24 -11.81 3.71 -2.86
N PRO A 25 -12.38 4.92 -3.05
CA PRO A 25 -13.73 5.24 -2.61
C PRO A 25 -14.73 4.24 -3.19
N ALA A 26 -15.62 3.68 -2.38
CA ALA A 26 -16.66 2.78 -2.87
C ALA A 26 -17.70 3.53 -3.73
N ALA A 27 -17.86 4.83 -3.50
CA ALA A 27 -18.76 5.71 -4.25
C ALA A 27 -18.19 7.12 -4.41
N SER A 28 -18.70 7.85 -5.41
CA SER A 28 -18.24 9.21 -5.75
C SER A 28 -18.32 10.21 -4.58
N HIS A 29 -19.32 10.08 -3.70
CA HIS A 29 -19.49 10.95 -2.52
C HIS A 29 -18.52 10.65 -1.37
N GLN A 30 -17.82 9.51 -1.43
CA GLN A 30 -16.78 9.13 -0.47
C GLN A 30 -15.40 9.59 -0.92
N ARG A 31 -15.29 10.19 -2.12
CA ARG A 31 -14.06 10.87 -2.53
C ARG A 31 -13.75 11.97 -1.54
N ARG A 32 -12.49 12.05 -1.15
CA ARG A 32 -12.06 13.11 -0.26
C ARG A 32 -12.04 14.43 -1.00
N SER A 33 -12.42 15.50 -0.30
CA SER A 33 -12.42 16.87 -0.84
C SER A 33 -11.02 17.40 -1.13
N ASP A 34 -9.98 16.79 -0.55
CA ASP A 34 -8.58 17.09 -0.82
C ASP A 34 -8.01 16.36 -2.06
N GLY A 35 -8.87 15.71 -2.84
CA GLY A 35 -8.51 15.10 -4.13
C GLY A 35 -7.92 13.70 -4.02
N ILE A 36 -7.74 13.14 -2.83
CA ILE A 36 -7.28 11.76 -2.66
C ILE A 36 -8.44 10.79 -2.99
N GLY A 37 -8.27 10.06 -4.09
CA GLY A 37 -9.21 9.03 -4.55
C GLY A 37 -8.59 7.64 -4.77
N PHE A 38 -7.30 7.49 -4.49
CA PHE A 38 -6.57 6.23 -4.67
C PHE A 38 -5.34 6.22 -3.76
N ILE A 39 -5.12 5.13 -3.03
CA ILE A 39 -3.96 4.97 -2.14
C ILE A 39 -3.46 3.54 -2.28
N LEU A 40 -2.14 3.36 -2.37
CA LEU A 40 -1.50 2.05 -2.28
C LEU A 40 -0.77 1.95 -0.95
N ALA A 41 -0.93 0.84 -0.25
CA ALA A 41 -0.15 0.53 0.93
C ALA A 41 0.12 -0.96 1.04
N GLU A 42 1.25 -1.29 1.65
CA GLU A 42 1.67 -2.64 1.96
C GLU A 42 1.33 -2.96 3.42
N GLY A 43 0.94 -4.20 3.70
CA GLY A 43 0.76 -4.70 5.06
C GLY A 43 0.68 -6.21 5.11
N ALA A 44 0.82 -6.77 6.31
CA ALA A 44 0.64 -8.21 6.53
C ALA A 44 -0.79 -8.68 6.19
N ASP A 45 -1.75 -7.76 6.27
CA ASP A 45 -3.15 -7.93 5.89
C ASP A 45 -3.74 -6.57 5.48
N GLU A 46 -5.02 -6.57 5.07
CA GLU A 46 -5.72 -5.36 4.63
C GLU A 46 -5.85 -4.32 5.77
N ALA A 47 -5.98 -4.75 7.03
CA ALA A 47 -6.13 -3.85 8.16
C ALA A 47 -4.82 -3.11 8.46
N ALA A 48 -3.69 -3.82 8.44
CA ALA A 48 -2.36 -3.25 8.55
C ALA A 48 -2.06 -2.29 7.40
N ALA A 49 -2.36 -2.69 6.16
CA ALA A 49 -2.20 -1.82 4.99
C ALA A 49 -3.09 -0.58 5.08
N ARG A 50 -4.33 -0.71 5.56
CA ARG A 50 -5.25 0.43 5.75
C ARG A 50 -4.73 1.39 6.83
N SER A 51 -4.18 0.87 7.92
CA SER A 51 -3.54 1.69 8.96
C SER A 51 -2.37 2.50 8.37
N ALA A 52 -1.50 1.86 7.59
CA ALA A 52 -0.40 2.53 6.90
C ALA A 52 -0.89 3.59 5.90
N ALA A 53 -1.91 3.27 5.10
CA ALA A 53 -2.56 4.21 4.18
C ALA A 53 -3.16 5.42 4.93
N GLN A 54 -3.88 5.19 6.04
CA GLN A 54 -4.47 6.25 6.87
C GLN A 54 -3.40 7.15 7.49
N ALA A 55 -2.27 6.58 7.91
CA ALA A 55 -1.14 7.33 8.46
C ALA A 55 -0.48 8.24 7.40
N LEU A 56 -0.37 7.76 6.15
CA LEU A 56 0.16 8.56 5.03
C LEU A 56 -0.74 9.76 4.71
N VAL A 57 -2.04 9.53 4.57
CA VAL A 57 -2.96 10.60 4.13
C VAL A 57 -3.21 11.63 5.22
N GLY A 58 -3.24 11.22 6.49
CA GLY A 58 -3.68 12.08 7.59
C GLY A 58 -5.08 12.69 7.36
N GLY A 59 -5.56 13.47 8.34
CA GLY A 59 -6.85 14.18 8.21
C GLY A 59 -8.05 13.21 8.11
N PRO A 60 -9.03 13.48 7.23
CA PRO A 60 -10.26 12.68 7.11
C PRO A 60 -10.01 11.16 7.00
N SER A 61 -10.96 10.38 7.49
CA SER A 61 -10.84 8.92 7.46
C SER A 61 -11.01 8.36 6.05
N ILE A 62 -10.29 7.27 5.76
CA ILE A 62 -10.50 6.43 4.57
C ILE A 62 -11.34 5.17 4.86
N ALA A 63 -12.06 5.12 5.99
CA ALA A 63 -12.86 3.96 6.38
C ALA A 63 -13.93 3.57 5.34
N GLY A 64 -14.43 4.53 4.57
CA GLY A 64 -15.38 4.27 3.47
C GLY A 64 -14.73 3.75 2.19
N PHE A 65 -13.41 3.61 2.14
CA PHE A 65 -12.70 3.10 0.97
C PHE A 65 -12.67 1.57 1.01
N ILE A 66 -12.93 0.97 -0.15
CA ILE A 66 -12.75 -0.47 -0.34
C ILE A 66 -11.27 -0.80 -0.52
N GLY A 67 -10.82 -1.88 0.11
CA GLY A 67 -9.50 -2.45 -0.11
C GLY A 67 -9.53 -3.47 -1.24
N VAL A 68 -8.56 -3.38 -2.16
CA VAL A 68 -8.38 -4.33 -3.26
C VAL A 68 -6.98 -4.89 -3.15
N LEU A 69 -6.87 -6.20 -2.95
CA LEU A 69 -5.57 -6.89 -2.96
C LEU A 69 -4.92 -6.75 -4.35
N ILE A 70 -3.69 -6.26 -4.38
CA ILE A 70 -2.86 -6.16 -5.56
C ILE A 70 -2.06 -7.44 -5.72
N GLY A 71 -2.43 -8.24 -6.71
CA GLY A 71 -1.78 -9.50 -7.05
C GLY A 71 -1.89 -9.81 -8.54
N ALA A 72 -1.55 -11.04 -8.91
CA ALA A 72 -1.70 -11.49 -10.29
C ALA A 72 -3.17 -11.37 -10.75
N GLY A 73 -3.38 -10.82 -11.96
CA GLY A 73 -4.71 -10.67 -12.56
C GLY A 73 -5.45 -9.36 -12.23
N VAL A 74 -4.84 -8.46 -11.45
CA VAL A 74 -5.43 -7.13 -11.23
C VAL A 74 -5.42 -6.30 -12.53
N PRO A 75 -6.56 -5.71 -12.94
CA PRO A 75 -6.63 -4.86 -14.12
C PRO A 75 -5.76 -3.60 -14.00
N ALA A 76 -5.35 -3.04 -15.15
CA ALA A 76 -4.67 -1.75 -15.17
C ALA A 76 -5.59 -0.64 -14.61
N VAL A 77 -5.01 0.27 -13.81
CA VAL A 77 -5.72 1.42 -13.22
C VAL A 77 -4.99 2.71 -13.55
N ALA A 78 -5.75 3.77 -13.83
CA ALA A 78 -5.23 5.12 -13.97
C ALA A 78 -5.43 5.87 -12.65
N VAL A 79 -4.38 6.52 -12.15
CA VAL A 79 -4.44 7.37 -10.96
C VAL A 79 -4.68 8.81 -11.43
N GLN A 80 -5.88 9.34 -11.17
CA GLN A 80 -6.18 10.75 -11.39
C GLN A 80 -6.16 11.48 -10.03
N GLY A 81 -5.09 12.23 -9.76
CA GLY A 81 -4.82 12.90 -8.49
C GLY A 81 -3.33 12.78 -8.10
N LEU A 82 -2.81 13.72 -7.30
CA LEU A 82 -1.38 13.76 -6.94
C LEU A 82 -1.04 12.72 -5.84
N PRO A 83 -0.13 11.75 -6.07
CA PRO A 83 0.43 10.93 -4.99
C PRO A 83 1.41 11.72 -4.11
N VAL A 84 1.41 11.44 -2.79
CA VAL A 84 2.24 12.10 -1.76
C VAL A 84 3.24 11.09 -1.20
N GLY A 85 4.52 11.43 -1.19
CA GLY A 85 5.51 10.73 -0.38
C GLY A 85 5.64 11.38 1.01
N ALA A 86 5.86 10.59 2.06
CA ALA A 86 6.22 11.08 3.39
C ALA A 86 7.73 11.23 3.56
N ARG A 87 8.18 11.94 4.61
CA ARG A 87 9.61 11.96 4.98
C ARG A 87 10.10 10.53 5.26
N SER A 88 11.29 10.19 4.77
CA SER A 88 12.01 8.91 5.00
C SER A 88 11.61 7.68 4.16
N GLN A 89 10.86 7.83 3.07
CA GLN A 89 10.58 6.73 2.12
C GLN A 89 11.46 6.81 0.87
N ARG A 90 11.93 5.65 0.37
CA ARG A 90 12.95 5.57 -0.69
C ARG A 90 12.43 5.82 -2.11
N ILE A 91 11.13 5.63 -2.34
CA ILE A 91 10.55 5.61 -3.70
C ILE A 91 10.10 7.02 -4.14
N TRP A 92 9.49 7.81 -3.25
CA TRP A 92 9.08 9.20 -3.50
C TRP A 92 9.51 10.15 -2.37
N PRO A 93 10.82 10.29 -2.09
CA PRO A 93 11.30 11.00 -0.90
C PRO A 93 10.97 12.50 -0.86
N LEU A 94 10.67 13.12 -2.01
CA LEU A 94 10.64 14.57 -2.16
C LEU A 94 9.31 15.12 -2.73
N LEU A 95 8.24 14.34 -2.87
CA LEU A 95 6.99 14.80 -3.50
C LEU A 95 5.94 15.22 -2.47
N THR A 96 5.54 16.49 -2.49
CA THR A 96 4.50 17.04 -1.61
C THR A 96 3.09 16.86 -2.18
N ARG A 97 2.08 17.01 -1.31
CA ARG A 97 0.65 17.00 -1.64
C ARG A 97 0.23 18.02 -2.70
N GLY A 98 0.98 19.11 -2.88
CA GLY A 98 0.70 20.17 -3.84
C GLY A 98 1.41 20.03 -5.19
N GLY A 99 2.11 18.92 -5.44
CA GLY A 99 2.92 18.74 -6.66
C GLY A 99 4.25 19.50 -6.65
N GLY A 100 4.61 20.11 -5.51
CA GLY A 100 5.93 20.70 -5.28
C GLY A 100 6.93 19.69 -4.73
N TYR A 101 8.21 20.02 -4.81
CA TYR A 101 9.27 19.26 -4.15
C TYR A 101 9.37 19.66 -2.66
N LEU A 102 9.71 18.73 -1.76
CA LEU A 102 10.25 19.08 -0.45
C LEU A 102 11.66 19.62 -0.71
N ASP A 103 11.88 20.92 -0.49
CA ASP A 103 13.23 21.48 -0.55
C ASP A 103 14.14 20.73 0.44
N ALA A 104 15.38 20.48 0.01
CA ALA A 104 16.41 19.77 0.77
C ALA A 104 16.78 20.48 2.08
#